data_AF-A0A7C4ZWE6-F1
#
_entry.id   AF-A0A7C4ZWE6-F1
#
_cell.length_a   1.000
_cell.length_b   1.000
_cell.length_c   1.000
_cell.angle_alpha   90.00
_cell.angle_beta   90.00
_cell.angle_gamma   90.00
#
_symmetry.space_group_name_H-M   'P 1'
#
loop_
_entity.id
_entity.type
_entity.pdbx_description
1 polymer ?
#
loop_
_entity_poly.entity_id
_entity_poly.type
_entity_poly.pdbx_seq_one_letter_code
_entity_poly.pdbx_strand_id
1 'polypeptide(L)'
;MVRIGVYICHCGLNIAGVINVEKVVEYAETLPDVVVARHYAYTCSEPGQRIIQEDIKTEKLDRVVVAACSPLMHEETFRKTVAEA
;
A
#
# COMPACT_ATOMS: atom_id res chain seq x y z
N MET A 1 -9.31 11.46 -14.05
CA MET A 1 -7.86 11.18 -14.13
C MET A 1 -7.56 10.23 -12.99
N VAL A 2 -6.87 9.13 -13.25
CA VAL A 2 -6.63 8.08 -12.26
C VAL A 2 -5.60 8.57 -11.24
N ARG A 3 -5.74 8.20 -9.97
CA ARG A 3 -4.84 8.57 -8.87
C ARG A 3 -4.59 7.34 -7.99
N ILE A 4 -3.44 6.72 -8.18
CA ILE A 4 -3.07 5.44 -7.57
C ILE A 4 -2.17 5.68 -6.35
N GLY A 5 -2.53 5.06 -5.22
CA GLY A 5 -1.62 4.88 -4.08
C GLY A 5 -1.05 3.46 -4.05
N VAL A 6 0.26 3.33 -3.91
CA VAL A 6 0.96 2.03 -3.90
C VAL A 6 1.61 1.78 -2.54
N TYR A 7 1.28 0.67 -1.89
CA TYR A 7 1.75 0.35 -0.53
C TYR A 7 2.50 -0.98 -0.51
N ILE A 8 3.79 -0.94 -0.16
CA ILE A 8 4.68 -2.10 -0.13
C ILE A 8 4.81 -2.58 1.32
N CYS A 9 4.41 -3.81 1.60
CA CYS A 9 4.51 -4.38 2.94
C CYS A 9 5.88 -5.03 3.17
N HIS A 10 6.48 -4.81 4.34
CA HIS A 10 7.69 -5.53 4.74
C HIS A 10 7.37 -6.95 5.23
N CYS A 11 6.19 -7.13 5.81
CA CYS A 11 5.76 -8.36 6.49
C CYS A 11 6.82 -8.84 7.51
N GLY A 12 7.30 -7.89 8.32
CA GLY A 12 8.49 -8.10 9.14
C GLY A 12 9.72 -8.34 8.27
N LEU A 13 10.30 -9.54 8.35
CA LEU A 13 11.43 -9.96 7.51
C LEU A 13 11.02 -10.90 6.37
N ASN A 14 9.74 -11.28 6.25
CA ASN A 14 9.32 -12.23 5.22
C ASN A 14 9.46 -11.67 3.80
N ILE A 15 9.17 -10.37 3.62
CA ILE A 15 9.36 -9.68 2.33
C ILE A 15 10.63 -8.83 2.40
N ALA A 16 10.75 -7.95 3.40
CA ALA A 16 11.90 -7.03 3.49
C ALA A 16 13.25 -7.71 3.78
N GLY A 17 13.25 -8.97 4.25
CA GLY A 17 14.48 -9.75 4.42
C GLY A 17 15.09 -10.25 3.10
N VAL A 18 14.34 -10.19 1.99
CA VAL A 18 14.77 -10.67 0.66
C VAL A 18 14.65 -9.58 -0.40
N ILE A 19 13.57 -8.79 -0.35
CA ILE A 19 13.27 -7.73 -1.31
C ILE A 19 13.64 -6.39 -0.71
N ASN A 20 14.37 -5.58 -1.47
CA ASN A 20 14.62 -4.19 -1.11
C ASN A 20 13.35 -3.34 -1.37
N VAL A 21 12.56 -3.16 -0.32
CA VAL A 21 11.27 -2.44 -0.35
C VAL A 21 11.41 -0.95 -0.69
N GLU A 22 12.52 -0.31 -0.31
CA GLU A 22 12.79 1.10 -0.65
C GLU A 22 12.94 1.27 -2.16
N LYS A 23 13.73 0.40 -2.81
CA LYS A 23 13.87 0.40 -4.27
C LYS A 23 12.55 0.12 -5.01
N VAL A 24 11.67 -0.69 -4.42
CA VAL A 24 10.34 -0.94 -5.01
C VAL A 24 9.45 0.31 -4.90
N VAL A 25 9.52 1.05 -3.80
CA VAL A 25 8.85 2.35 -3.67
C VAL A 25 9.38 3.34 -4.70
N GLU A 26 10.69 3.54 -4.77
CA GLU A 26 11.32 4.45 -5.74
C GLU A 26 10.89 4.12 -7.17
N TYR A 27 10.86 2.84 -7.53
CA TYR A 27 10.37 2.40 -8.83
C TYR A 27 8.87 2.71 -9.02
N ALA A 28 8.03 2.42 -8.03
CA ALA A 28 6.58 2.65 -8.11
C ALA A 28 6.25 4.13 -8.33
N GLU A 29 7.00 5.06 -7.73
CA GLU A 29 6.84 6.50 -7.92
C GLU A 29 7.11 6.96 -9.37
N THR A 30 7.85 6.19 -10.15
CA THR A 30 8.10 6.50 -11.58
C THR A 30 6.96 6.08 -12.51
N LEU A 31 5.98 5.30 -12.01
CA LEU A 31 4.93 4.75 -12.85
C LEU A 31 3.82 5.78 -13.12
N PRO A 32 3.19 5.73 -14.31
CA PRO A 32 2.05 6.61 -14.62
C PRO A 32 0.93 6.50 -13.59
N ASP A 33 0.27 7.62 -13.31
CA ASP A 33 -0.88 7.76 -12.41
C ASP A 33 -0.62 7.43 -10.92
N VAL A 34 0.59 6.97 -10.55
CA VAL A 34 0.99 6.81 -9.15
C VAL A 34 1.29 8.19 -8.55
N VAL A 35 0.48 8.59 -7.57
CA VAL A 35 0.62 9.90 -6.91
C VAL A 35 1.25 9.80 -5.53
N VAL A 36 1.23 8.60 -4.94
CA VAL A 36 1.91 8.29 -3.67
C VAL A 36 2.35 6.84 -3.66
N ALA A 37 3.57 6.58 -3.21
CA ALA A 37 4.04 5.24 -2.89
C ALA A 37 4.70 5.22 -1.52
N ARG A 38 4.43 4.18 -0.73
CA ARG A 38 4.98 4.03 0.62
C ARG A 38 5.33 2.58 0.92
N HIS A 39 6.27 2.37 1.83
CA HIS A 39 6.49 1.07 2.44
C HIS A 39 6.22 1.10 3.94
N TYR A 40 5.66 0.02 4.50
CA TYR A 40 5.38 -0.07 5.92
C TYR A 40 5.57 -1.49 6.47
N ALA A 41 5.92 -1.59 7.75
CA ALA A 41 6.27 -2.85 8.40
C ALA A 41 5.15 -3.91 8.26
N TYR A 42 3.91 -3.51 8.53
CA TYR A 42 2.72 -4.37 8.45
C TYR A 42 1.54 -3.55 7.92
N THR A 43 1.30 -3.56 6.61
CA THR A 43 0.21 -2.77 6.00
C THR A 43 -1.19 -3.23 6.45
N CYS A 44 -1.36 -4.50 6.82
CA CYS A 44 -2.63 -5.03 7.34
C CYS A 44 -2.89 -4.66 8.82
N SER A 45 -1.90 -4.16 9.54
CA SER A 45 -2.09 -3.69 10.93
C SER A 45 -2.96 -2.44 10.97
N GLU A 46 -3.59 -2.14 12.11
CA GLU A 46 -4.42 -0.95 12.27
C GLU A 46 -3.67 0.36 11.92
N PRO A 47 -2.40 0.59 12.33
CA PRO A 47 -1.63 1.74 11.87
C PRO A 47 -1.38 1.74 10.35
N GLY A 48 -1.09 0.57 9.76
CA GLY A 48 -0.89 0.44 8.32
C GLY A 48 -2.14 0.77 7.52
N GLN A 49 -3.31 0.32 8.00
CA GLN A 49 -4.61 0.63 7.41
C GLN A 49 -4.95 2.12 7.50
N ARG A 50 -4.64 2.77 8.64
CA ARG A 50 -4.84 4.21 8.81
C ARG A 50 -4.02 5.04 7.83
N ILE A 51 -2.77 4.66 7.56
CA ILE A 51 -1.94 5.32 6.53
C ILE A 51 -2.65 5.31 5.17
N ILE A 52 -3.18 4.14 4.76
CA ILE A 52 -3.91 4.01 3.49
C ILE A 52 -5.16 4.91 3.47
N GLN A 53 -5.94 4.92 4.56
CA GLN A 53 -7.16 5.71 4.68
C GLN A 53 -6.88 7.22 4.66
N GLU A 54 -5.82 7.66 5.35
CA GLU A 54 -5.39 9.05 5.38
C GLU A 54 -4.94 9.51 3.98
N ASP A 55 -4.09 8.72 3.32
CA ASP A 55 -3.61 9.02 1.98
C ASP A 55 -4.74 9.05 0.94
N ILE A 56 -5.75 8.18 1.05
CA ILE A 56 -6.94 8.24 0.19
C ILE A 56 -7.60 9.62 0.28
N LYS A 57 -7.73 10.18 1.49
CA LYS A 57 -8.37 11.48 1.73
C LYS A 57 -7.48 12.65 1.31
N THR A 58 -6.20 12.62 1.69
CA THR A 58 -5.27 13.75 1.49
C THR A 58 -4.83 13.84 0.03
N GLU A 59 -4.46 12.70 -0.58
CA GLU A 59 -3.99 12.63 -1.96
C GLU A 59 -5.12 12.43 -2.96
N LYS A 60 -6.37 12.31 -2.49
CA LYS A 60 -7.58 12.12 -3.31
C LYS A 60 -7.44 10.91 -4.24
N LEU A 61 -7.02 9.78 -3.68
CA LEU A 61 -6.81 8.55 -4.43
C LEU A 61 -8.15 8.00 -4.91
N ASP A 62 -8.16 7.42 -6.10
CA ASP A 62 -9.30 6.65 -6.62
C ASP A 62 -8.95 5.17 -6.86
N ARG A 63 -7.68 4.79 -6.72
CA ARG A 63 -7.19 3.42 -6.82
C ARG A 63 -6.12 3.17 -5.75
N VAL A 64 -6.07 1.93 -5.27
CA VAL A 64 -5.08 1.47 -4.28
C VAL A 64 -4.48 0.15 -4.76
N VAL A 65 -3.16 0.05 -4.67
CA VAL A 65 -2.39 -1.19 -4.91
C VAL A 65 -1.63 -1.51 -3.64
N VAL A 66 -1.77 -2.74 -3.14
CA VAL A 66 -1.03 -3.22 -1.97
C VAL A 66 -0.15 -4.39 -2.39
N ALA A 67 1.16 -4.18 -2.42
CA ALA A 67 2.16 -5.21 -2.68
C ALA A 67 2.54 -5.89 -1.35
N ALA A 68 1.86 -6.98 -1.02
CA ALA A 68 1.99 -7.67 0.26
C ALA A 68 1.85 -9.20 0.12
N CYS A 69 1.04 -9.81 0.98
CA CYS A 69 0.76 -11.26 0.96
C CYS A 69 -0.33 -11.62 -0.06
N SER A 70 -0.70 -12.91 -0.08
CA SER A 70 -1.77 -13.42 -0.94
C SER A 70 -3.12 -12.72 -0.69
N PRO A 71 -3.91 -12.42 -1.75
CA PRO A 71 -5.26 -11.89 -1.60
C PRO A 71 -6.18 -12.86 -0.85
N LEU A 72 -5.92 -14.17 -0.89
CA LEU A 72 -6.67 -15.18 -0.13
C LEU A 72 -6.64 -14.95 1.39
N MET A 73 -5.69 -14.16 1.88
CA MET A 73 -5.54 -13.87 3.31
C MET A 73 -6.11 -12.51 3.71
N HIS A 74 -5.80 -11.44 2.96
CA HIS A 74 -6.10 -10.06 3.39
C HIS A 74 -6.87 -9.23 2.35
N GLU A 75 -7.39 -9.81 1.28
CA GLU A 75 -8.20 -9.05 0.32
C GLU A 75 -9.40 -8.39 1.00
N GLU A 76 -10.16 -9.14 1.80
CA GLU A 76 -11.32 -8.58 2.52
C GLU A 76 -10.92 -7.49 3.52
N THR A 77 -9.78 -7.64 4.18
CA THR A 77 -9.24 -6.63 5.09
C THR A 77 -9.01 -5.32 4.36
N PHE A 78 -8.25 -5.34 3.26
CA PHE A 78 -7.95 -4.13 2.50
C PHE A 78 -9.18 -3.56 1.78
N ARG A 79 -10.12 -4.40 1.33
CA ARG A 79 -11.41 -3.94 0.80
C ARG A 79 -12.21 -3.16 1.83
N LYS A 80 -12.24 -3.61 3.10
CA LYS A 80 -12.86 -2.86 4.19
C LYS A 80 -12.10 -1.57 4.49
N THR A 81 -10.78 -1.63 4.58
CA THR A 81 -9.93 -0.46 4.81
C THR A 81 -10.23 0.67 3.84
N VAL A 82 -10.28 0.38 2.54
CA VAL A 82 -10.54 1.40 1.50
C VAL A 82 -12.00 1.84 1.44
N ALA A 83 -12.95 1.00 1.88
CA ALA A 83 -14.36 1.36 1.95
C ALA A 83 -14.69 2.26 3.16
N GLU A 84 -13.85 2.23 4.19
CA GLU A 84 -13.95 3.05 5.41
C GLU A 84 -13.16 4.37 5.32
N ALA A 85 -12.42 4.58 4.23
CA ALA A 85 -11.74 5.83 3.92
C ALA A 85 -12.76 6.86 3.42
#